data_AF-A0A1D2NMS3-F1
#
_entry.id   AF-A0A1D2NMS3-F1
#
_cell.length_a   1.000
_cell.length_b   1.000
_cell.length_c   1.000
_cell.angle_alpha   90.00
_cell.angle_beta   90.00
_cell.angle_gamma   90.00
#
_symmetry.space_group_name_H-M   'P 1'
#
loop_
_entity.id
_entity.type
_entity.pdbx_description
1 polymer ?
#
loop_
_entity_poly.entity_id
_entity_poly.type
_entity_poly.pdbx_seq_one_letter_code
_entity_poly.pdbx_strand_id
1 'polypeptide(L)'
;MDEVCKALGRTRELFQHWSENCQGSNEVSEWVASQLRNGLRSLEWDLDDLEATLAIAKRQGLRDNKEISSRLNFIIKTRQEIQVSRNGTHYTLLGSKILLEMMMIKRGKMVFINSSMSLSSFHMSEQL
;
A
#
# COMPACT_ATOMS: atom_id res chain seq x y z
N MET A 1 -13.42 15.71 9.34
CA MET A 1 -12.31 16.32 8.56
C MET A 1 -11.02 16.32 9.37
N ASP A 2 -11.04 16.78 10.62
CA ASP A 2 -9.83 16.84 11.46
C ASP A 2 -9.14 15.46 11.61
N GLU A 3 -9.92 14.40 11.81
CA GLU A 3 -9.41 13.02 11.88
C GLU A 3 -8.79 12.54 10.56
N VAL A 4 -9.44 12.84 9.43
CA VAL A 4 -8.91 12.54 8.07
C VAL A 4 -7.62 13.31 7.82
N CYS A 5 -7.52 14.58 8.22
CA CYS A 5 -6.30 15.37 8.11
C CYS A 5 -5.16 14.78 8.96
N LYS A 6 -5.46 14.34 10.19
CA LYS A 6 -4.49 13.66 11.07
C LYS A 6 -4.04 12.33 10.50
N ALA A 7 -4.96 11.53 9.97
CA ALA A 7 -4.66 10.25 9.32
C ALA A 7 -3.82 10.44 8.05
N LEU A 8 -4.14 11.47 7.25
CA LEU A 8 -3.36 11.85 6.08
C LEU A 8 -1.95 12.32 6.45
N GLY A 9 -1.82 13.13 7.51
CA GLY A 9 -0.51 13.56 8.03
C GLY A 9 0.38 12.38 8.42
N ARG A 10 -0.16 11.44 9.22
CA ARG A 10 0.54 10.20 9.58
C ARG A 10 0.93 9.37 8.35
N THR A 11 0.04 9.28 7.37
CA THR A 11 0.27 8.52 6.14
C THR A 11 1.38 9.16 5.27
N ARG A 12 1.46 10.50 5.23
CA ARG A 12 2.52 11.24 4.55
C ARG A 12 3.88 11.01 5.20
N GLU A 13 3.96 11.13 6.52
CA GLU A 13 5.18 10.87 7.28
C GLU A 13 5.68 9.44 7.05
N LEU A 14 4.76 8.47 7.08
CA LEU A 14 5.08 7.08 6.82
C LEU A 14 5.54 6.84 5.37
N PHE A 15 4.91 7.48 4.38
CA PHE A 15 5.33 7.40 2.98
C PHE A 15 6.71 8.02 2.75
N GLN A 16 7.00 9.17 3.37
CA GLN A 16 8.31 9.81 3.30
C GLN A 16 9.38 8.90 3.91
N HIS A 17 9.14 8.41 5.13
CA HIS A 17 10.06 7.49 5.79
C HIS A 17 10.30 6.22 4.96
N TRP A 18 9.23 5.65 4.40
CA TRP A 18 9.35 4.52 3.47
C TRP A 18 10.21 4.90 2.26
N SER A 19 9.92 6.01 1.58
CA SER A 19 10.63 6.44 0.37
C SER A 19 12.13 6.67 0.60
N GLU A 20 12.51 7.16 1.77
CA GLU A 20 13.91 7.40 2.14
C GLU A 20 14.65 6.10 2.51
N ASN A 21 13.94 5.13 3.09
CA ASN A 21 14.54 3.92 3.66
C ASN A 21 14.31 2.63 2.83
N CYS A 22 13.62 2.72 1.69
CA CYS A 22 13.28 1.56 0.85
C CYS A 22 14.46 1.00 0.02
N GLN A 23 15.72 1.26 0.42
CA GLN A 23 16.90 0.72 -0.26
C GLN A 23 17.06 -0.78 0.02
N GLY A 24 16.27 -1.60 -0.66
CA GLY A 24 16.31 -3.06 -0.61
C GLY A 24 15.04 -3.72 -0.03
N SER A 25 14.84 -5.00 -0.38
CA SER A 25 13.78 -5.85 0.20
C SER A 25 14.24 -6.36 1.58
N ASN A 26 14.21 -5.51 2.59
CA ASN A 26 14.40 -5.94 3.98
C ASN A 26 13.03 -6.00 4.71
N GLU A 27 12.96 -6.77 5.78
CA GLU A 27 11.74 -6.99 6.57
C GLU A 27 11.11 -5.68 7.07
N VAL A 28 11.95 -4.67 7.39
CA VAL A 28 11.50 -3.35 7.82
C VAL A 28 10.78 -2.60 6.69
N SER A 29 11.31 -2.64 5.47
CA SER A 29 10.71 -2.04 4.28
C SER A 29 9.35 -2.66 3.95
N GLU A 30 9.24 -3.98 4.07
CA GLU A 30 7.98 -4.72 3.88
C GLU A 30 6.96 -4.40 4.97
N TRP A 31 7.40 -4.31 6.23
CA TRP A 31 6.56 -3.91 7.35
C TRP A 31 6.04 -2.48 7.19
N VAL A 32 6.92 -1.51 6.89
CA VAL A 32 6.53 -0.11 6.66
C VAL A 32 5.57 0.00 5.47
N ALA A 33 5.83 -0.73 4.38
CA ALA A 33 4.91 -0.78 3.24
C ALA A 33 3.54 -1.38 3.61
N SER A 34 3.51 -2.37 4.50
CA SER A 34 2.28 -2.95 5.03
C SER A 34 1.49 -1.93 5.88
N GLN A 35 2.17 -1.23 6.78
CA GLN A 35 1.56 -0.15 7.57
C GLN A 35 0.99 0.95 6.67
N LEU A 36 1.72 1.31 5.62
CA LEU A 36 1.28 2.32 4.65
C LEU A 36 0.02 1.86 3.91
N ARG A 37 -0.02 0.61 3.41
CA ARG A 37 -1.22 0.06 2.75
C ARG A 37 -2.44 0.05 3.68
N ASN A 38 -2.24 -0.25 4.95
CA ASN A 38 -3.32 -0.24 5.94
C ASN A 38 -3.82 1.18 6.21
N GLY A 39 -2.91 2.15 6.38
CA GLY A 39 -3.26 3.55 6.57
C GLY A 39 -4.01 4.14 5.36
N LEU A 40 -3.54 3.84 4.14
CA LEU A 40 -4.19 4.26 2.91
C LEU A 40 -5.61 3.69 2.79
N ARG A 41 -5.81 2.40 3.13
CA ARG A 41 -7.14 1.77 3.11
C ARG A 41 -8.10 2.37 4.13
N SER A 42 -7.61 2.64 5.35
CA SER A 42 -8.43 3.31 6.38
C SER A 42 -8.87 4.70 5.90
N LEU A 43 -7.97 5.44 5.24
CA LEU A 43 -8.30 6.73 4.64
C LEU A 43 -9.33 6.61 3.51
N GLU A 44 -9.23 5.58 2.65
CA GLU A 44 -10.23 5.34 1.60
C GLU A 44 -11.63 5.18 2.19
N TRP A 45 -11.78 4.38 3.24
CA TRP A 45 -13.06 4.20 3.93
C TRP A 45 -13.56 5.49 4.59
N ASP A 46 -12.69 6.23 5.28
CA ASP A 46 -13.07 7.51 5.90
C ASP A 46 -13.57 8.52 4.85
N LEU A 47 -12.97 8.52 3.65
CA LEU A 47 -13.36 9.39 2.55
C LEU A 47 -14.72 8.99 1.95
N ASP A 48 -15.00 7.70 1.85
CA ASP A 48 -16.29 7.18 1.40
C ASP A 48 -17.42 7.57 2.35
N ASP A 49 -17.21 7.42 3.66
CA ASP A 49 -18.18 7.83 4.70
C ASP A 49 -18.41 9.34 4.71
N LEU A 50 -17.34 10.10 4.53
CA LEU A 50 -17.41 11.56 4.46
C LEU A 50 -18.17 12.02 3.21
N GLU A 51 -17.95 11.38 2.06
CA GLU A 51 -18.69 11.66 0.82
C GLU A 51 -20.17 11.32 0.96
N ALA A 52 -20.51 10.19 1.57
CA ALA A 52 -21.89 9.80 1.86
C ALA A 52 -22.58 10.81 2.79
N THR A 53 -21.91 11.22 3.87
CA THR A 53 -22.40 12.26 4.80
C THR A 53 -22.62 13.59 4.08
N LEU A 54 -21.71 13.96 3.17
CA LEU A 54 -21.80 15.19 2.39
C LEU A 54 -22.97 15.17 1.40
N ALA A 55 -23.24 14.02 0.78
CA ALA A 55 -24.37 13.82 -0.12
C ALA A 55 -25.71 13.99 0.62
N ILE A 56 -25.81 13.48 1.86
CA ILE A 56 -26.99 13.68 2.72
C ILE A 56 -27.15 15.16 3.07
N ALA A 57 -26.07 15.82 3.53
CA ALA A 57 -26.10 17.23 3.90
C ALA A 57 -26.51 18.14 2.72
N LYS A 58 -26.04 17.83 1.51
CA LYS A 58 -26.42 18.52 0.27
C LYS A 58 -27.92 18.36 -0.04
N ARG A 59 -28.44 17.13 0.05
CA ARG A 59 -29.85 16.82 -0.23
C ARG A 59 -30.80 17.54 0.75
N GLN A 60 -30.40 17.65 2.01
CA GLN A 60 -31.20 18.26 3.07
C GLN A 60 -31.00 19.79 3.18
N GLY A 61 -30.10 20.39 2.39
CA GLY A 61 -29.81 21.82 2.47
C GLY A 61 -29.16 22.25 3.79
N LEU A 62 -28.49 21.34 4.51
CA LEU A 62 -27.92 21.58 5.85
C LEU A 62 -26.59 22.34 5.84
N ARG A 63 -26.05 22.59 4.65
CA ARG A 63 -24.74 23.22 4.42
C ARG A 63 -24.79 24.04 3.14
N ASP A 64 -23.99 25.10 3.10
CA ASP A 64 -23.93 25.96 1.91
C ASP A 64 -23.16 25.27 0.76
N ASN A 65 -23.48 25.64 -0.49
CA ASN A 65 -22.89 25.03 -1.68
C ASN A 65 -21.37 25.24 -1.79
N LYS A 66 -20.83 26.33 -1.22
CA LYS A 66 -19.41 26.65 -1.25
C LYS A 66 -18.64 25.72 -0.31
N GLU A 67 -19.19 25.46 0.87
CA GLU A 67 -18.69 24.49 1.84
C GLU A 67 -18.74 23.08 1.24
N ILE A 68 -19.88 22.65 0.67
CA ILE A 68 -19.99 21.35 -0.01
C ILE A 68 -18.89 21.21 -1.09
N SER A 69 -18.70 22.23 -1.93
CA SER A 69 -17.70 22.20 -3.00
C SER A 69 -16.26 22.13 -2.46
N SER A 70 -15.95 22.87 -1.40
CA SER A 70 -14.65 22.83 -0.74
C SER A 70 -14.35 21.43 -0.17
N ARG A 71 -15.35 20.81 0.48
CA ARG A 71 -15.23 19.46 1.05
C ARG A 71 -15.07 18.39 -0.02
N LEU A 72 -15.78 18.49 -1.15
CA LEU A 72 -15.60 17.59 -2.31
C LEU A 72 -14.19 17.73 -2.90
N ASN A 73 -13.70 18.96 -3.08
CA ASN A 73 -12.35 19.19 -3.58
C ASN A 73 -11.28 18.60 -2.65
N PHE A 74 -11.48 18.69 -1.33
CA PHE A 74 -10.62 18.02 -0.36
C PHE A 74 -10.61 16.51 -0.56
N ILE A 75 -11.79 15.88 -0.66
CA ILE A 75 -11.90 14.42 -0.86
C ILE A 75 -11.18 13.99 -2.15
N ILE A 76 -11.41 14.70 -3.26
CA ILE A 76 -10.80 14.40 -4.56
C ILE A 76 -9.27 14.48 -4.48
N LYS A 77 -8.74 15.58 -3.92
CA LYS A 77 -7.28 15.76 -3.78
C LYS A 77 -6.66 14.67 -2.92
N THR A 78 -7.30 14.31 -1.80
CA THR A 78 -6.79 13.27 -0.91
C THR A 78 -6.81 11.90 -1.60
N ARG A 79 -7.86 11.56 -2.38
CA ARG A 79 -7.89 10.31 -3.16
C ARG A 79 -6.78 10.25 -4.22
N GLN A 80 -6.50 11.37 -4.89
CA GLN A 80 -5.39 11.44 -5.85
C GLN A 80 -4.04 11.19 -5.19
N GLU A 81 -3.81 11.77 -4.01
CA GLU A 81 -2.59 11.58 -3.25
C GLU A 81 -2.43 10.12 -2.78
N ILE A 82 -3.50 9.51 -2.26
CA ILE A 82 -3.52 8.09 -1.87
C ILE A 82 -3.08 7.19 -3.03
N GLN A 83 -3.60 7.46 -4.24
CA GLN A 83 -3.28 6.68 -5.42
C GLN A 83 -1.80 6.82 -5.84
N VAL A 84 -1.23 8.03 -5.75
CA VAL A 84 0.19 8.26 -6.04
C VAL A 84 1.07 7.48 -5.06
N SER A 85 0.81 7.58 -3.76
CA SER A 85 1.57 6.87 -2.73
C SER A 85 1.47 5.36 -2.90
N ARG A 86 0.27 4.83 -3.19
CA ARG A 86 0.05 3.40 -3.44
C ARG A 86 0.82 2.90 -4.65
N ASN A 87 0.77 3.63 -5.76
CA ASN A 87 1.46 3.26 -6.99
C ASN A 87 2.98 3.30 -6.79
N GLY A 88 3.51 4.35 -6.14
CA GLY A 88 4.93 4.46 -5.81
C GLY A 88 5.42 3.26 -4.99
N THR A 89 4.69 2.89 -3.93
CA THR A 89 5.03 1.72 -3.11
C THR A 89 5.01 0.41 -3.88
N HIS A 90 3.99 0.22 -4.74
CA HIS A 90 3.86 -1.00 -5.54
C HIS A 90 5.00 -1.18 -6.55
N TYR A 91 5.35 -0.14 -7.31
CA TYR A 91 6.40 -0.23 -8.33
C TYR A 91 7.80 -0.44 -7.75
N THR A 92 8.14 0.19 -6.62
CA THR A 92 9.46 0.01 -5.97
C THR A 92 9.65 -1.40 -5.41
N LEU A 93 8.61 -1.98 -4.79
CA LEU A 93 8.66 -3.35 -4.29
C LEU A 93 8.78 -4.38 -5.42
N LEU A 94 8.00 -4.20 -6.50
CA LEU A 94 8.11 -5.07 -7.69
C LEU A 94 9.48 -4.97 -8.35
N GLY A 95 10.01 -3.76 -8.51
CA GLY A 95 11.35 -3.55 -9.07
C GLY A 95 12.45 -4.24 -8.25
N SER A 96 12.38 -4.10 -6.91
CA SER A 96 13.31 -4.76 -5.99
C SER A 96 13.22 -6.28 -6.06
N LYS A 97 12.01 -6.84 -6.14
CA LYS A 97 11.79 -8.29 -6.24
C LYS A 97 12.32 -8.86 -7.55
N ILE A 98 12.04 -8.21 -8.68
CA ILE A 98 12.53 -8.62 -10.00
C ILE A 98 14.07 -8.57 -10.02
N LEU A 99 14.67 -7.51 -9.47
CA LEU A 99 16.13 -7.38 -9.40
C LEU A 99 16.76 -8.52 -8.57
N LEU A 100 16.16 -8.87 -7.43
CA LEU A 100 16.60 -10.00 -6.61
C LEU A 100 16.45 -11.34 -7.35
N GLU A 101 15.31 -11.60 -7.99
CA GLU A 101 15.10 -12.81 -8.80
C GLU A 101 16.15 -12.92 -9.91
N MET A 102 16.41 -11.83 -10.65
CA MET A 102 17.45 -11.77 -11.67
C MET A 102 18.85 -12.04 -11.09
N MET A 103 19.16 -11.49 -9.91
CA MET A 103 20.44 -11.75 -9.22
C MET A 103 20.55 -13.21 -8.74
N MET A 104 19.46 -13.82 -8.28
CA MET A 104 19.42 -15.22 -7.82
C MET A 104 19.56 -16.20 -8.98
N ILE A 105 18.93 -15.89 -10.13
CA ILE A 105 19.11 -16.62 -11.39
C ILE A 105 20.57 -16.53 -11.86
N LYS A 106 21.18 -15.34 -11.86
CA LYS A 106 22.58 -15.14 -12.24
C LYS A 106 23.58 -15.83 -11.30
N ARG A 107 23.20 -16.08 -10.04
CA ARG A 107 24.03 -16.75 -9.02
C ARG A 107 23.72 -18.25 -8.85
N GLY A 108 22.87 -18.83 -9.69
CA GLY A 108 22.59 -20.28 -9.72
C GLY A 108 21.84 -20.84 -8.50
N LYS A 109 21.24 -20.00 -7.65
CA LYS A 109 20.47 -20.44 -6.47
C LYS A 109 18.98 -20.19 -6.69
N MET A 110 18.34 -21.12 -7.39
CA MET A 110 16.88 -21.14 -7.53
C MET A 110 16.30 -22.14 -6.52
N VAL A 111 15.94 -21.66 -5.32
CA VAL A 111 15.14 -22.44 -4.36
C VAL A 111 13.74 -21.84 -4.36
N PHE A 112 12.82 -22.45 -5.09
CA PHE A 112 11.40 -22.16 -4.97
C PHE A 112 10.90 -22.81 -3.69
N ILE A 113 10.72 -22.02 -2.63
CA ILE A 113 9.91 -22.44 -1.49
C ILE A 113 8.47 -22.07 -1.81
N ASN A 114 7.76 -22.97 -2.49
CA ASN A 114 6.31 -22.88 -2.59
C ASN A 114 5.73 -23.57 -1.35
N SER A 115 5.06 -22.80 -0.49
CA SER A 115 4.43 -23.31 0.73
C SER A 115 3.20 -24.16 0.38
N SER A 116 3.42 -25.43 0.05
CA SER A 116 2.46 -26.51 0.22
C SER A 116 3.18 -27.87 0.13
N MET A 117 3.24 -28.57 1.26
CA MET A 117 3.30 -30.05 1.48
C MET A 117 3.70 -30.93 0.27
N SER A 118 4.62 -31.91 0.35
CA SER A 118 4.78 -32.94 1.39
C SER A 118 6.19 -33.56 1.33
N LEU A 119 6.74 -33.92 2.50
CA LEU A 119 7.84 -34.89 2.62
C LEU A 119 7.32 -36.27 2.17
N SER A 120 7.72 -36.75 1.00
CA SER A 120 7.79 -38.19 0.76
C SER A 120 8.68 -38.53 -0.45
N SER A 121 9.69 -39.35 -0.15
CA SER A 121 10.40 -40.24 -1.08
C SER A 121 11.42 -39.60 -2.01
N PHE A 122 12.66 -39.47 -1.52
CA PHE A 122 13.84 -39.67 -2.37
C PHE A 122 14.54 -40.94 -1.88
N HIS A 123 14.25 -42.07 -2.54
CA HIS A 123 14.94 -43.34 -2.32
C HIS A 123 16.22 -43.34 -3.16
N MET A 124 17.32 -43.72 -2.53
CA MET A 124 18.65 -43.83 -3.11
C MET A 124 18.74 -45.07 -4.00
N SER A 125 19.24 -44.93 -5.21
CA SER A 125 19.71 -46.06 -6.03
C SER A 125 20.87 -45.57 -6.90
N GLU A 126 22.09 -45.77 -6.39
CA GLU A 126 23.31 -45.79 -7.21
C GLU A 126 23.22 -47.00 -8.15
N GLN A 127 23.38 -46.76 -9.46
CA GLN A 127 23.69 -47.81 -10.43
C GLN A 127 25.19 -47.78 -10.72
N LEU A 128 25.85 -48.92 -10.48
CA LEU A 128 27.05 -49.36 -11.19
C LEU A 128 26.61 -50.33 -12.29
#